data_AF-A0A7C4FDK8-F1
#
_entry.id   AF-A0A7C4FDK8-F1
#
_cell.length_a   1.000
_cell.length_b   1.000
_cell.length_c   1.000
_cell.angle_alpha   90.00
_cell.angle_beta   90.00
_cell.angle_gamma   90.00
#
_symmetry.space_group_name_H-M   'P 1'
#
loop_
_entity.id
_entity.type
_entity.pdbx_description
1 polymer ?
#
loop_
_entity_poly.entity_id
_entity_poly.type
_entity_poly.pdbx_seq_one_letter_code
_entity_poly.pdbx_strand_id
1 'polypeptide(L)' 'YNQRIGLVDIVELNEERGLVHIYESISSAGIPNIGRAVCHFERGFLAGVLSALLARKAYVSEIRCWGTGYTHDAFEIKFA' A
#
# COMPACT_ATOMS: atom_id res chain seq x y z
N TYR A 1 3.96 -1.53 -20.72
CA TYR A 1 3.31 -2.57 -19.88
C TYR A 1 2.42 -1.87 -18.86
N ASN A 2 1.11 -2.10 -18.90
CA ASN A 2 0.14 -1.46 -18.00
C ASN A 2 -0.33 -2.49 -16.97
N GLN A 3 0.42 -2.64 -15.88
CA GLN A 3 0.11 -3.64 -14.85
C GLN A 3 -0.98 -3.09 -13.93
N ARG A 4 -2.20 -3.62 -14.08
CA ARG A 4 -3.40 -3.20 -13.36
C ARG A 4 -3.47 -3.81 -11.94
N ILE A 5 -2.44 -3.57 -11.14
CA ILE A 5 -2.37 -4.02 -9.74
C ILE A 5 -3.18 -3.08 -8.83
N GLY A 6 -3.22 -1.80 -9.16
CA GLY A 6 -3.98 -0.76 -8.48
C GLY A 6 -3.59 0.62 -8.99
N LEU A 7 -4.41 1.62 -8.66
CA LEU A 7 -4.13 3.03 -8.94
C LEU A 7 -3.37 3.61 -7.75
N VAL A 8 -2.09 3.88 -7.95
CA VAL A 8 -1.18 4.32 -6.89
C VAL A 8 -1.11 5.84 -6.85
N ASP A 9 -1.25 6.41 -5.65
CA ASP A 9 -1.08 7.83 -5.36
C ASP A 9 -0.06 8.02 -4.21
N ILE A 10 0.93 8.86 -4.43
CA ILE A 10 1.99 9.13 -3.45
C ILE A 10 1.63 10.43 -2.74
N VAL A 11 1.07 10.30 -1.54
CA VAL A 11 0.56 11.43 -0.75
C VAL A 11 1.70 12.17 -0.06
N GLU A 12 2.67 11.43 0.47
CA GLU A 12 3.86 11.99 1.10
C GLU A 12 5.06 11.10 0.80
N LEU A 13 6.21 11.70 0.52
CA LEU A 13 7.48 11.00 0.43
C LEU A 13 8.61 11.92 0.85
N ASN A 14 9.37 11.50 1.86
CA ASN A 14 10.60 12.14 2.27
C ASN A 14 11.66 11.08 2.64
N GLU A 15 12.81 11.51 3.16
CA GLU A 15 13.91 10.60 3.47
C GLU A 15 13.57 9.60 4.59
N GLU A 16 12.68 9.95 5.53
CA GLU A 16 12.37 9.13 6.71
C GLU A 16 11.09 8.30 6.54
N ARG A 17 10.08 8.86 5.87
CA ARG A 17 8.76 8.24 5.74
C ARG A 17 8.11 8.47 4.39
N GLY A 18 7.11 7.64 4.10
CA GLY A 18 6.20 7.83 2.97
C GLY A 18 4.77 7.46 3.33
N LEU A 19 3.82 8.03 2.61
CA LEU A 19 2.40 7.69 2.65
C LEU A 19 1.93 7.44 1.23
N VAL A 20 1.42 6.23 0.98
CA VAL A 20 0.93 5.81 -0.32
C VAL A 20 -0.52 5.38 -0.20
N HIS A 21 -1.37 5.92 -1.06
CA HIS A 21 -2.73 5.42 -1.25
C HIS A 21 -2.78 4.52 -2.48
N ILE A 22 -3.55 3.43 -2.37
CA ILE A 22 -3.87 2.57 -3.50
C ILE A 22 -5.38 2.50 -3.62
N TYR A 23 -5.88 2.94 -4.77
CA TYR A 23 -7.28 2.84 -5.17
C TYR A 23 -7.44 1.66 -6.13
N GLU A 24 -8.63 1.05 -6.13
CA GLU A 24 -8.96 -0.07 -7.02
C GLU A 24 -7.87 -1.16 -7.03
N SER A 25 -7.36 -1.55 -5.85
CA SER A 25 -6.33 -2.58 -5.74
C SER A 25 -6.88 -3.95 -6.12
N ILE A 26 -6.02 -4.82 -6.66
CA ILE A 26 -6.39 -6.17 -7.07
C ILE A 26 -6.92 -7.01 -5.90
N SER A 27 -6.50 -6.72 -4.67
CA SER A 27 -6.90 -7.47 -3.48
C SER A 27 -8.20 -6.98 -2.84
N SER A 28 -8.58 -5.71 -3.01
CA SER A 28 -9.70 -5.12 -2.25
C SER A 28 -10.77 -4.43 -3.09
N ALA A 29 -10.52 -4.14 -4.36
CA ALA A 29 -11.52 -3.52 -5.23
C ALA A 29 -12.78 -4.39 -5.35
N GLY A 30 -13.93 -3.82 -4.95
CA GLY A 30 -15.24 -4.46 -5.11
C GLY A 30 -15.60 -5.51 -4.06
N ILE A 31 -14.74 -5.77 -3.06
CA ILE A 31 -15.12 -6.64 -1.94
C ILE A 31 -16.05 -5.88 -0.97
N PRO A 32 -17.01 -6.57 -0.31
CA PRO A 32 -17.80 -5.96 0.74
C PRO A 32 -16.92 -5.62 1.95
N ASN A 33 -17.41 -4.76 2.86
CA ASN A 33 -16.76 -4.58 4.15
C ASN A 33 -16.80 -5.89 4.94
N ILE A 34 -15.63 -6.51 5.10
CA ILE A 34 -15.45 -7.78 5.83
C ILE A 34 -14.83 -7.57 7.22
N GLY A 35 -14.61 -6.31 7.62
CA GLY A 35 -14.07 -5.95 8.93
C GLY A 35 -12.60 -6.31 9.15
N ARG A 36 -11.84 -6.63 8.09
CA ARG A 36 -10.41 -6.95 8.18
C ARG A 36 -9.61 -6.43 6.99
N ALA A 37 -8.33 -6.17 7.23
CA ALA A 37 -7.37 -5.84 6.20
C ALA A 37 -7.04 -7.07 5.32
N VAL A 38 -6.95 -6.88 4.00
CA VAL A 38 -6.72 -7.97 3.03
C VAL A 38 -5.54 -7.72 2.09
N CYS A 39 -4.99 -6.49 2.08
CA CYS A 39 -4.01 -6.05 1.08
C CYS A 39 -2.57 -6.44 1.46
N HIS A 40 -2.39 -7.73 1.80
CA HIS A 40 -1.10 -8.28 2.19
C HIS A 40 -0.11 -8.31 1.02
N PHE A 41 -0.61 -8.54 -0.20
CA PHE A 41 0.19 -8.56 -1.41
C PHE A 41 0.78 -7.18 -1.71
N GLU A 42 -0.04 -6.14 -1.71
CA GLU A 42 0.36 -4.76 -1.96
C GLU A 42 1.37 -4.28 -0.91
N ARG A 43 1.12 -4.59 0.37
CA ARG A 43 2.05 -4.29 1.46
C ARG A 43 3.41 -4.93 1.25
N GLY A 44 3.43 -6.23 0.94
CA GLY A 44 4.67 -6.98 0.70
C GLY A 44 5.40 -6.52 -0.56
N PHE A 45 4.64 -6.22 -1.62
CA PHE A 45 5.16 -5.73 -2.89
C PHE A 45 5.83 -4.36 -2.71
N LEU A 46 5.16 -3.40 -2.06
CA LEU A 46 5.74 -2.10 -1.73
C LEU A 46 6.99 -2.24 -0.87
N ALA A 47 6.95 -3.06 0.19
CA ALA A 47 8.11 -3.27 1.07
C ALA A 47 9.32 -3.83 0.30
N GLY A 48 9.11 -4.83 -0.54
CA GLY A 48 10.16 -5.47 -1.33
C GLY A 48 10.76 -4.53 -2.38
N VAL A 49 9.90 -3.88 -3.17
CA VAL A 49 10.33 -2.95 -4.23
C VAL A 49 11.09 -1.77 -3.65
N LEU A 50 10.55 -1.12 -2.62
CA LEU A 50 11.18 0.05 -2.02
C LEU A 50 12.50 -0.31 -1.35
N SER A 51 12.57 -1.48 -0.68
CA SER A 51 13.82 -1.91 -0.07
C SER A 51 14.92 -2.19 -1.09
N ALA A 52 14.55 -2.79 -2.23
CA ALA A 52 15.49 -3.07 -3.32
C ALA A 52 15.95 -1.80 -4.05
N LEU A 53 15.02 -0.88 -4.36
CA LEU A 53 15.33 0.35 -5.09
C LEU A 53 16.17 1.33 -4.28
N LEU A 54 15.90 1.45 -2.98
CA LEU A 54 16.55 2.42 -2.11
C LEU A 54 17.77 1.84 -1.36
N ALA A 55 18.07 0.56 -1.55
CA ALA A 55 19.14 -0.16 -0.84
C ALA A 55 19.11 0.01 0.69
N ARG A 56 17.91 0.20 1.26
CA ARG A 56 17.64 0.45 2.68
C ARG A 56 16.37 -0.28 3.10
N LYS A 57 16.15 -0.54 4.39
CA LYS A 57 14.95 -1.31 4.77
C LYS A 57 13.72 -0.42 4.72
N ALA A 58 12.68 -0.86 4.01
CA ALA A 58 11.37 -0.20 4.00
C ALA A 58 10.36 -1.06 4.78
N TYR A 59 9.84 -0.50 5.88
CA TYR A 59 8.79 -1.10 6.68
C TYR A 59 7.44 -0.51 6.25
N VAL A 60 6.52 -1.35 5.79
CA VAL A 60 5.22 -0.92 5.28
C VAL A 60 4.10 -1.41 6.19
N SER A 61 3.28 -0.47 6.66
CA SER A 61 2.13 -0.72 7.53
C SER A 61 0.85 -0.24 6.84
N GLU A 62 -0.18 -1.08 6.84
CA GLU A 62 -1.50 -0.71 6.33
C GLU A 62 -2.28 -0.03 7.45
N ILE A 63 -2.61 1.25 7.26
CA ILE A 63 -3.32 2.08 8.26
C ILE A 63 -4.81 2.24 7.92
N ARG A 64 -5.18 2.05 6.66
CA ARG A 64 -6.58 2.02 6.18
C ARG A 64 -6.71 0.95 5.10
N CYS A 65 -7.85 0.28 5.08
CA CYS A 65 -8.14 -0.77 4.11
C CYS A 65 -9.59 -0.66 3.62
N TRP A 66 -9.81 -0.83 2.32
CA TRP A 66 -11.15 -0.97 1.75
C TRP A 66 -11.96 -2.08 2.44
N GLY A 67 -11.33 -3.22 2.71
CA GLY A 67 -11.93 -4.37 3.40
C GLY A 67 -12.43 -4.08 4.82
N THR A 68 -12.06 -2.93 5.40
CA THR A 68 -12.54 -2.44 6.71
C THR A 68 -13.55 -1.30 6.62
N GLY A 69 -13.98 -0.92 5.41
CA GLY A 69 -14.99 0.12 5.17
C GLY A 69 -14.45 1.48 4.73
N TYR A 70 -13.16 1.59 4.40
CA TYR A 70 -12.60 2.79 3.78
C TYR A 70 -12.78 2.77 2.26
N THR A 71 -12.51 3.89 1.59
CA THR A 71 -12.63 4.02 0.12
C THR A 71 -11.34 3.69 -0.63
N HIS A 72 -10.26 3.43 0.09
CA HIS A 72 -8.94 3.13 -0.46
C HIS A 72 -8.07 2.48 0.62
N ASP A 73 -6.97 1.89 0.16
CA ASP A 73 -5.94 1.33 1.02
C ASP A 73 -4.87 2.40 1.26
N ALA A 74 -4.47 2.63 2.51
CA ALA A 74 -3.44 3.57 2.86
C ALA A 74 -2.29 2.87 3.55
N PHE A 75 -1.08 3.06 3.02
CA PHE A 75 0.14 2.43 3.48
C PHE A 75 1.12 3.49 3.98
N GLU A 76 1.47 3.41 5.27
CA GLU A 76 2.58 4.16 5.86
C GLU A 76 3.88 3.37 5.63
N ILE A 77 4.90 4.07 5.17
CA ILE A 77 6.24 3.53 4.92
C ILE A 77 7.21 4.22 5.88
N LYS A 78 8.04 3.43 6.57
CA LYS A 78 9.17 3.91 7.36
C LYS A 78 10.46 3.37 6.79
N PHE A 79 11.41 4.25 6.51
CA PHE A 79 12.72 3.87 6.01
C PHE A 79 13.71 3.75 7.18
N ALA A 80 14.60 2.77 7.11
CA ALA A 80 15.67 2.54 8.07
C ALA A 80 17.02 2.37 7.36
#